data_AF-A0A176YU70-F1
#
_entry.id   AF-A0A176YU70-F1
#
_cell.length_a   1.000
_cell.length_b   1.000
_cell.length_c   1.000
_cell.angle_alpha   90.00
_cell.angle_beta   90.00
_cell.angle_gamma   90.00
#
_symmetry.space_group_name_H-M   'P 1'
#
loop_
_entity.id
_entity.type
_entity.pdbx_description
1 polymer ?
#
loop_
_entity_poly.entity_id
_entity_poly.type
_entity_poly.pdbx_seq_one_letter_code
_entity_poly.pdbx_strand_id
1 'polypeptide(L)'
;MGTFYTDEQIQEAIAAMEAHTPGIFERMKKSASITDPFDDEQEAELGAIVRVLTIVLPKVPFVAQAEDKNESRARLSIDVGDAVRAAIASAKDGS
;
A
#
# COMPACT_ATOMS: atom_id res chain seq x y z
N MET A 1 2.27 12.26 -10.33
CA MET A 1 2.38 12.90 -9.00
C MET A 1 3.70 12.44 -8.39
N GLY A 2 4.43 13.30 -7.68
CA GLY A 2 5.66 12.89 -6.99
C GLY A 2 5.34 12.12 -5.70
N THR A 3 6.29 11.33 -5.20
CA THR A 3 6.18 10.63 -3.92
C THR A 3 6.59 11.52 -2.75
N PHE A 4 6.02 11.29 -1.56
CA PHE A 4 6.43 11.98 -0.33
C PHE A 4 7.64 11.30 0.34
N TYR A 5 7.69 9.98 0.24
CA TYR A 5 8.76 9.13 0.74
C TYR A 5 9.66 8.67 -0.40
N THR A 6 10.91 8.32 -0.04
CA THR A 6 11.84 7.74 -1.01
C THR A 6 11.39 6.35 -1.43
N ASP A 7 11.83 5.89 -2.60
CA ASP A 7 11.55 4.53 -3.06
C ASP A 7 12.00 3.48 -2.03
N GLU A 8 13.14 3.69 -1.37
CA GLU A 8 13.64 2.82 -0.30
C GLU A 8 12.68 2.73 0.89
N GLN A 9 12.15 3.87 1.35
CA GLN A 9 11.17 3.92 2.44
C GLN A 9 9.83 3.28 2.05
N ILE A 10 9.42 3.44 0.79
CA ILE A 10 8.23 2.80 0.25
C ILE A 10 8.44 1.27 0.20
N GLN A 11 9.59 0.79 -0.26
CA GLN A 11 9.93 -0.63 -0.27
C GLN A 11 10.03 -1.20 1.15
N GLU A 12 10.57 -0.46 2.11
CA GLU A 12 10.59 -0.85 3.53
C GLU A 12 9.16 -1.03 4.07
N ALA A 13 8.26 -0.10 3.76
CA ALA A 13 6.86 -0.21 4.16
C ALA A 13 6.16 -1.42 3.51
N ILE A 14 6.40 -1.67 2.22
CA ILE A 14 5.88 -2.86 1.52
C ILE A 14 6.43 -4.14 2.17
N ALA A 15 7.72 -4.21 2.43
CA ALA A 15 8.34 -5.36 3.10
C ALA A 15 7.77 -5.58 4.51
N ALA A 16 7.52 -4.51 5.28
CA ALA A 16 6.88 -4.61 6.58
C ALA A 16 5.43 -5.14 6.49
N MET A 17 4.68 -4.73 5.47
CA MET A 17 3.34 -5.25 5.22
C MET A 17 3.38 -6.73 4.82
N GLU A 18 4.32 -7.13 3.96
CA GLU A 18 4.52 -8.51 3.54
C GLU A 18 4.94 -9.43 4.70
N ALA A 19 5.82 -8.94 5.58
CA ALA A 19 6.22 -9.66 6.79
C ALA A 19 5.04 -9.88 7.75
N HIS A 20 4.10 -8.93 7.82
CA HIS A 20 2.88 -9.06 8.63
C HIS A 20 1.83 -9.94 7.95
N THR A 21 1.63 -9.79 6.64
CA THR A 21 0.59 -10.47 5.86
C THR A 21 1.18 -10.89 4.50
N PRO A 22 1.69 -12.12 4.37
CA PRO A 22 2.29 -12.57 3.12
C PRO A 22 1.31 -12.53 1.93
N GLY A 23 1.79 -11.98 0.81
CA GLY A 23 1.06 -11.79 -0.44
C GLY A 23 0.17 -10.55 -0.46
N ILE A 24 0.23 -9.67 0.55
CA ILE A 24 -0.62 -8.48 0.60
C ILE A 24 -0.40 -7.53 -0.57
N PHE A 25 0.84 -7.38 -1.05
CA PHE A 25 1.15 -6.51 -2.18
C PHE A 25 0.48 -7.02 -3.47
N GLU A 26 0.48 -8.33 -3.70
CA GLU A 26 -0.23 -8.94 -4.83
C GLU A 26 -1.75 -8.74 -4.71
N ARG A 27 -2.31 -8.87 -3.50
CA ARG A 27 -3.74 -8.62 -3.27
C ARG A 27 -4.10 -7.16 -3.50
N MET A 28 -3.26 -6.22 -3.06
CA MET A 28 -3.43 -4.80 -3.35
C MET A 28 -3.44 -4.52 -4.86
N LYS A 29 -2.52 -5.15 -5.62
CA LYS A 29 -2.51 -5.03 -7.08
C LYS A 29 -3.77 -5.60 -7.73
N LYS A 30 -4.23 -6.77 -7.26
CA LYS A 30 -5.48 -7.38 -7.73
C LYS A 30 -6.67 -6.46 -7.49
N SER A 31 -6.84 -5.96 -6.26
CA SER A 31 -7.93 -5.04 -5.92
C SER A 31 -7.86 -3.72 -6.71
N ALA A 32 -6.66 -3.17 -6.92
CA ALA A 32 -6.48 -1.93 -7.68
C ALA A 32 -6.65 -2.12 -9.21
N SER A 33 -6.69 -3.36 -9.70
CA SER A 33 -6.92 -3.68 -11.12
C SER A 33 -8.40 -3.87 -11.46
N ILE A 34 -9.29 -3.92 -10.45
CA ILE A 34 -10.73 -4.07 -10.64
C ILE A 34 -11.32 -2.74 -11.09
N THR A 35 -12.01 -2.76 -12.23
CA THR A 35 -12.67 -1.58 -12.83
C THR A 35 -14.18 -1.57 -12.65
N ASP A 36 -14.76 -2.71 -12.27
CA ASP A 36 -16.18 -2.86 -11.98
C ASP A 36 -16.48 -2.49 -10.50
N PRO A 37 -17.74 -2.23 -10.14
CA PRO A 37 -18.12 -2.11 -8.74
C PRO A 37 -17.71 -3.35 -7.95
N PHE A 38 -17.21 -3.14 -6.72
CA PHE A 38 -16.81 -4.25 -5.87
C PHE A 38 -18.02 -5.10 -5.47
N ASP A 39 -17.85 -6.42 -5.54
CA ASP A 39 -18.76 -7.36 -4.87
C ASP A 39 -18.41 -7.50 -3.39
N ASP A 40 -19.26 -8.20 -2.62
CA ASP A 40 -19.10 -8.37 -1.17
C ASP A 40 -17.73 -9.00 -0.80
N GLU A 41 -17.21 -9.92 -1.60
CA GLU A 41 -15.90 -10.54 -1.36
C GLU A 41 -14.76 -9.54 -1.58
N GLN A 42 -14.86 -8.73 -2.62
CA GLN A 42 -13.88 -7.69 -2.94
C GLN A 42 -13.92 -6.55 -1.92
N GLU A 43 -15.10 -6.16 -1.43
CA GLU A 43 -15.23 -5.20 -0.32
C GLU A 43 -14.59 -5.73 0.97
N ALA A 44 -14.80 -7.01 1.28
CA ALA A 44 -14.16 -7.65 2.42
C ALA A 44 -12.63 -7.68 2.28
N GLU A 45 -12.11 -7.96 1.08
CA GLU A 45 -10.67 -7.94 0.81
C GLU A 45 -10.09 -6.52 0.93
N LEU A 46 -10.80 -5.50 0.44
CA LEU A 46 -10.40 -4.10 0.65
C LEU A 46 -10.36 -3.74 2.14
N GLY A 47 -11.34 -4.19 2.91
CA GLY A 47 -11.35 -4.04 4.36
C GLY A 47 -10.12 -4.69 5.02
N ALA A 48 -9.73 -5.88 4.56
CA ALA A 48 -8.53 -6.55 5.03
C ALA A 48 -7.25 -5.76 4.68
N ILE A 49 -7.13 -5.26 3.45
CA ILE A 49 -6.01 -4.41 3.00
C ILE A 49 -5.90 -3.14 3.87
N VAL A 50 -7.03 -2.43 4.07
CA VAL A 50 -7.07 -1.22 4.90
C VAL A 50 -6.66 -1.52 6.34
N ARG A 51 -7.06 -2.68 6.88
CA ARG A 51 -6.65 -3.12 8.22
C ARG A 51 -5.14 -3.35 8.31
N VAL A 52 -4.52 -3.96 7.31
CA VAL A 52 -3.06 -4.16 7.29
C VAL A 52 -2.33 -2.81 7.27
N LEU A 53 -2.72 -1.89 6.38
CA LEU A 53 -2.16 -0.54 6.32
C LEU A 53 -2.28 0.17 7.67
N THR A 54 -3.45 0.06 8.31
CA THR A 54 -3.73 0.68 9.61
C THR A 54 -2.85 0.12 10.74
N ILE A 55 -2.53 -1.18 10.71
CA ILE A 55 -1.72 -1.84 11.75
C ILE A 55 -0.22 -1.63 11.51
N VAL A 56 0.21 -1.67 10.26
CA VAL A 56 1.64 -1.72 9.89
C VAL A 56 2.24 -0.34 9.75
N LEU A 57 1.62 0.55 8.96
CA LEU A 57 2.22 1.84 8.62
C LEU A 57 2.61 2.69 9.85
N PRO A 58 1.80 2.77 10.94
CA PRO A 58 2.19 3.53 12.13
C PRO A 58 3.43 3.00 12.85
N LYS A 59 3.82 1.74 12.61
CA LYS A 59 4.95 1.07 13.26
C LYS A 59 6.25 1.21 12.48
N VAL A 60 6.19 1.64 11.22
CA VAL A 60 7.38 1.85 10.40
C VAL A 60 8.21 2.99 11.02
N PRO A 61 9.54 2.84 11.18
CA PRO A 61 10.34 3.73 12.02
C PRO A 61 10.21 5.22 11.68
N PHE A 62 10.16 5.58 10.40
CA PHE A 62 10.06 6.98 9.97
C PHE A 62 8.65 7.57 10.14
N VAL A 63 7.61 6.74 10.22
CA VAL A 63 6.25 7.19 10.62
C VAL A 63 6.15 7.30 12.13
N ALA A 64 6.71 6.32 12.86
CA ALA A 64 6.66 6.28 14.31
C ALA A 64 7.40 7.46 14.97
N GLN A 65 8.42 7.99 14.29
CA GLN A 65 9.25 9.12 14.73
C GLN A 65 8.82 10.47 14.13
N ALA A 66 7.81 10.51 13.26
CA ALA A 66 7.32 11.75 12.69
C ALA A 66 6.67 12.64 13.76
N GLU A 67 6.78 13.96 13.57
CA GLU A 67 6.14 14.97 14.40
C GLU A 67 4.61 14.83 14.35
N ASP A 68 4.05 14.72 13.13
CA ASP A 68 2.66 14.32 12.90
C ASP A 68 2.60 12.90 12.31
N LYS A 69 2.31 11.93 13.17
CA LYS A 69 2.20 10.51 12.79
C LYS A 69 1.00 10.23 11.89
N ASN A 70 -0.09 10.97 12.04
CA ASN A 70 -1.31 10.75 11.26
C ASN A 70 -1.12 11.24 9.84
N GLU A 71 -0.54 12.43 9.67
CA GLU A 71 -0.18 12.97 8.37
C GLU A 71 0.87 12.10 7.68
N SER A 72 1.94 11.73 8.41
CA SER A 72 2.99 10.85 7.91
C SER A 72 2.43 9.51 7.42
N ARG A 73 1.55 8.88 8.20
CA ARG A 73 0.86 7.65 7.80
C ARG A 73 0.00 7.85 6.54
N ALA A 74 -0.75 8.95 6.47
CA ALA A 74 -1.61 9.23 5.33
C ALA A 74 -0.80 9.39 4.03
N ARG A 75 0.31 10.15 4.09
CA ARG A 75 1.25 10.33 2.97
C ARG A 75 1.87 9.00 2.55
N LEU A 76 2.32 8.18 3.49
CA LEU A 76 2.89 6.86 3.17
C LEU A 76 1.84 5.94 2.52
N SER A 77 0.59 5.99 2.97
CA SER A 77 -0.49 5.22 2.35
C SER A 77 -0.77 5.64 0.90
N ILE A 78 -0.59 6.92 0.56
CA ILE A 78 -0.70 7.41 -0.81
C ILE A 78 0.45 6.85 -1.66
N ASP A 79 1.68 6.98 -1.19
CA ASP A 79 2.87 6.52 -1.92
C ASP A 79 2.86 4.99 -2.16
N VAL A 80 2.44 4.21 -1.16
CA VAL A 80 2.24 2.76 -1.33
C VAL A 80 1.19 2.47 -2.40
N GLY A 81 0.08 3.24 -2.43
CA GLY A 81 -0.94 3.12 -3.47
C GLY A 81 -0.41 3.46 -4.86
N ASP A 82 0.43 4.49 -4.98
CA ASP A 82 1.08 4.86 -6.23
C ASP A 82 2.09 3.80 -6.69
N ALA A 83 2.85 3.20 -5.77
CA ALA A 83 3.74 2.08 -6.05
C ALA A 83 2.98 0.85 -6.58
N VAL A 84 1.81 0.55 -6.01
CA VAL A 84 0.92 -0.52 -6.51
C VAL A 84 0.46 -0.22 -7.95
N ARG A 85 0.01 1.01 -8.23
CA ARG A 85 -0.40 1.41 -9.58
C ARG A 85 0.74 1.37 -10.58
N ALA A 86 1.93 1.84 -10.19
CA ALA A 86 3.13 1.79 -11.01
C ALA A 86 3.52 0.34 -11.34
N ALA A 87 3.45 -0.57 -10.36
CA ALA A 87 3.71 -1.99 -10.57
C ALA A 87 2.69 -2.64 -11.53
N ILE A 88 1.42 -2.26 -11.46
CA ILE A 88 0.39 -2.72 -12.42
C ILE A 88 0.70 -2.21 -13.83
N ALA A 89 1.06 -0.93 -13.98
CA ALA A 89 1.38 -0.34 -15.28
C ALA A 89 2.61 -1.01 -15.91
N SER A 90 3.68 -1.18 -15.13
CA SER A 90 4.90 -1.85 -15.60
C SER A 90 4.66 -3.30 -16.03
N ALA A 91 3.73 -4.01 -15.39
CA ALA A 91 3.37 -5.38 -15.80
C ALA A 91 2.60 -5.42 -17.14
N LYS A 92 1.87 -4.35 -17.49
CA LYS A 92 1.14 -4.23 -18.76
C LYS A 92 2.05 -3.88 -19.94
N ASP A 93 3.06 -3.03 -19.71
CA ASP A 93 3.99 -2.58 -20.76
C ASP A 93 5.03 -3.65 -21.17
N GLY A 94 5.18 -4.70 -20.35
CA GLY A 94 6.06 -5.84 -20.62
C GLY A 94 5.39 -7.03 -21.31
N SER A 95 4.11 -6.92 -21.72
CA SER A 95 3.34 -7.97 -22.41
C SER A 95 3.12 -7.69 -23.89
#